data_AF-A0A7V3H5U1-F1
#
_entry.id   AF-A0A7V3H5U1-F1
#
_cell.length_a   1.000
_cell.length_b   1.000
_cell.length_c   1.000
_cell.angle_alpha   90.00
_cell.angle_beta   90.00
_cell.angle_gamma   90.00
#
_symmetry.space_group_name_H-M   'P 1'
#
loop_
_entity.id
_entity.type
_entity.pdbx_description
1 polymer ?
#
loop_
_entity_poly.entity_id
_entity_poly.type
_entity_poly.pdbx_seq_one_letter_code
_entity_poly.pdbx_strand_id
1 'polypeptide(L)' 'MPSSAPLRYPEVSARGALPLRPERHNPASIATQRVRQARLLLAALPRCPSCGRNGEPEASIL' A
#
# COMPACT_ATOMS: atom_id res chain seq x y z
N MET A 1 -4.07 35.40 18.52
CA MET A 1 -4.66 34.26 19.26
C MET A 1 -3.81 33.03 19.00
N PRO A 2 -3.44 32.22 20.02
CA PRO A 2 -2.61 31.04 19.78
C PRO A 2 -3.42 29.97 19.03
N SER A 3 -2.79 29.34 18.04
CA SER A 3 -3.38 28.28 17.20
C SER A 3 -3.61 26.96 17.93
N SER A 4 -3.23 26.89 19.21
CA SER A 4 -3.19 25.67 20.02
C SER A 4 -4.25 25.64 21.13
N ALA A 5 -5.37 26.36 20.95
CA ALA A 5 -6.48 26.27 21.89
C ALA A 5 -7.04 24.83 21.89
N PRO A 6 -7.22 24.19 23.06
CA PRO A 6 -7.75 22.82 23.10
C PRO A 6 -9.15 22.77 22.50
N LEU A 7 -9.35 21.88 21.52
CA LEU A 7 -10.65 21.62 20.94
C LEU A 7 -11.55 20.96 21.98
N ARG A 8 -12.81 21.38 22.08
CA ARG A 8 -13.82 20.68 22.89
C ARG A 8 -14.15 19.35 22.21
N TYR A 9 -13.55 18.27 22.69
CA TYR A 9 -13.98 16.93 22.31
C TYR A 9 -15.25 16.55 23.08
N PRO A 10 -16.19 15.83 22.45
CA PRO A 10 -17.36 15.33 23.16
C PRO A 10 -16.95 14.35 24.26
N GLU A 11 -17.61 14.42 25.42
CA GLU A 11 -17.49 13.40 26.44
C GLU A 11 -18.00 12.07 25.85
N VAL A 12 -17.13 11.06 25.84
CA VAL A 12 -17.39 9.80 25.13
C VAL A 12 -18.56 9.09 25.83
N SER A 13 -19.74 9.05 25.20
CA SER A 13 -20.85 8.22 25.66
C SER A 13 -20.46 6.73 25.57
N ALA A 14 -20.96 5.92 26.51
CA ALA A 14 -20.68 4.49 26.69
C ALA A 14 -20.22 3.77 25.41
N ARG A 15 -19.11 3.03 25.48
CA ARG A 15 -18.47 2.26 24.39
C ARG A 15 -19.51 1.78 23.37
N GLY A 16 -19.71 2.59 22.33
CA GLY A 16 -20.49 2.16 21.17
C GLY A 16 -19.85 0.89 20.61
N ALA A 17 -20.65 0.05 19.95
CA ALA A 17 -20.13 -1.12 19.25
C ALA A 17 -18.86 -0.73 18.49
N LEU A 18 -17.81 -1.56 18.60
CA LEU A 18 -16.56 -1.33 17.86
C LEU A 18 -16.95 -0.99 16.42
N PRO A 19 -16.48 0.15 15.87
CA PRO A 19 -16.81 0.49 14.50
C PRO A 19 -16.45 -0.72 13.64
N LEU A 20 -17.42 -1.23 12.89
CA LEU A 20 -17.20 -2.31 11.93
C LEU A 20 -16.12 -1.79 10.99
N ARG A 21 -14.86 -2.14 11.24
CA ARG A 21 -13.74 -1.69 10.42
C ARG A 21 -13.97 -2.37 9.07
N PRO A 22 -14.32 -1.62 8.01
CA PRO A 22 -14.35 -2.22 6.68
C PRO A 22 -12.95 -2.81 6.45
N GLU A 23 -12.90 -3.99 5.84
CA GLU A 23 -11.64 -4.61 5.49
C GLU A 23 -10.77 -3.58 4.77
N ARG A 24 -9.61 -3.27 5.35
CA ARG A 24 -8.72 -2.21 4.83
C ARG A 24 -8.15 -2.59 3.46
N HIS A 25 -8.23 -3.87 3.09
CA HIS A 25 -7.80 -4.40 1.82
C HIS A 25 -8.99 -4.53 0.87
N ASN A 26 -9.20 -3.50 0.05
CA ASN A 26 -10.08 -3.62 -1.10
C ASN A 26 -9.24 -4.02 -2.33
N PRO A 27 -9.45 -5.20 -2.94
CA PRO A 27 -8.72 -5.60 -4.15
C PRO A 27 -8.96 -4.63 -5.33
N ALA A 28 -10.06 -3.90 -5.32
CA ALA A 28 -10.38 -2.83 -6.27
C ALA A 28 -9.80 -1.45 -5.87
N SER A 29 -9.04 -1.33 -4.77
CA SER A 29 -8.39 -0.07 -4.41
C SER A 29 -7.35 0.34 -5.46
N ILE A 30 -7.17 1.64 -5.65
CA ILE A 30 -6.19 2.19 -6.60
C ILE A 30 -4.77 1.71 -6.25
N ALA A 31 -4.42 1.63 -4.97
CA ALA A 31 -3.10 1.16 -4.53
C ALA A 31 -2.86 -0.31 -4.93
N THR A 32 -3.81 -1.20 -4.65
CA THR A 32 -3.71 -2.62 -5.03
C THR A 32 -3.62 -2.78 -6.55
N GLN A 33 -4.43 -2.04 -7.30
CA GLN A 33 -4.40 -2.11 -8.76
C GLN A 33 -3.08 -1.60 -9.35
N ARG A 34 -2.51 -0.51 -8.80
CA ARG A 34 -1.19 0.00 -9.22
C ARG A 34 -0.07 -1.01 -8.97
N VAL A 35 -0.06 -1.67 -7.80
CA VAL A 35 0.94 -2.72 -7.50
C VAL A 35 0.79 -3.90 -8.47
N ARG A 36 -0.45 -4.32 -8.75
CA ARG A 36 -0.72 -5.40 -9.71
C ARG A 36 -0.23 -5.05 -11.11
N GLN A 37 -0.54 -3.84 -11.59
CA GLN A 37 -0.09 -3.35 -12.89
C GLN A 37 1.44 -3.27 -12.97
N ALA A 38 2.10 -2.73 -11.94
CA ALA A 38 3.56 -2.65 -11.90
C ALA A 38 4.22 -4.02 -12.01
N ARG A 39 3.70 -5.03 -11.28
CA ARG A 39 4.21 -6.41 -11.36
C ARG A 39 4.06 -7.01 -12.76
N LEU A 40 2.90 -6.81 -13.40
CA LEU A 40 2.65 -7.29 -14.75
C LEU A 40 3.58 -6.62 -15.78
N LEU A 41 3.77 -5.31 -15.66
CA LEU A 41 4.70 -4.56 -16.53
C LEU A 41 6.14 -5.05 -16.34
N LEU A 42 6.59 -5.23 -15.10
CA LEU A 42 7.93 -5.73 -14.80
C LEU A 42 8.16 -7.15 -15.35
N ALA A 43 7.15 -8.02 -15.30
CA ALA A 43 7.23 -9.37 -15.86
C ALA A 43 7.25 -9.40 -17.40
N ALA A 44 6.67 -8.39 -18.05
CA ALA A 44 6.63 -8.30 -19.52
C ALA A 44 7.88 -7.65 -20.12
N LEU A 45 8.72 -7.01 -19.31
CA LEU A 45 9.93 -6.37 -19.79
C LEU A 45 11.05 -7.41 -19.98
N PRO A 46 11.79 -7.39 -21.10
CA PRO A 46 12.91 -8.31 -21.32
C PRO A 46 14.07 -8.07 -20.35
N ARG A 47 14.15 -6.88 -19.78
CA ARG A 47 15.23 -6.40 -18.91
C ARG A 47 14.68 -5.56 -17.77
N CYS A 48 15.34 -5.61 -16.62
CA CYS A 48 15.04 -4.74 -15.50
C CYS A 48 15.20 -3.25 -15.91
N PRO A 49 14.19 -2.38 -15.73
CA PRO A 49 14.29 -0.98 -16.13
C PRO A 49 15.26 -0.16 -15.26
N SER A 50 15.64 -0.67 -14.08
CA SER A 50 16.58 0.02 -13.18
C SER A 50 18.05 -0.31 -13.50
N CYS A 51 18.37 -1.58 -13.76
CA CYS A 51 19.76 -2.04 -13.93
C CYS A 51 20.06 -2.72 -15.27
N GLY A 52 19.07 -2.90 -16.15
CA GLY A 52 19.24 -3.51 -17.48
C GLY A 52 19.52 -5.01 -17.49
N ARG A 53 19.58 -5.68 -16.34
CA ARG A 53 19.83 -7.13 -16.26
C ARG A 53 18.59 -7.92 -16.71
N ASN A 54 18.83 -9.03 -17.41
CA ASN A 54 17.79 -10.04 -17.65
C ASN A 54 17.54 -10.79 -16.34
N GLY A 55 16.31 -11.25 -16.11
CA GLY A 55 15.93 -12.05 -14.94
C GLY A 55 16.41 -13.50 -14.98
N GLU A 56 17.43 -13.81 -15.79
CA GLU A 56 18.08 -15.12 -15.74
C GLU A 56 18.63 -15.29 -14.32
N PRO A 57 18.22 -16.33 -13.58
CA PRO A 57 18.89 -16.64 -12.33
C PRO A 57 20.37 -16.79 -12.67
N GLU A 58 21.23 -16.11 -11.91
CA GLU A 58 22.66 -16.33 -12.01
C GLU A 58 22.87 -17.84 -11.96
N ALA A 59 23.28 -18.44 -13.08
CA ALA A 59 23.77 -19.80 -13.08
C ALA A 59 24.99 -19.75 -12.17
N SER A 60 24.78 -20.15 -10.91
CA SER A 60 25.81 -20.34 -9.91
C SER A 60 26.82 -21.31 -10.51
N ILE A 61 27.85 -20.77 -11.15
CA ILE A 61 29.10 -21.49 -11.38
C ILE A 61 29.80 -21.43 -10.03
N LEU A 62 29.56 -22.48 -9.24
CA LEU A 62 30.48 -23.23 -8.38
C LEU A 62 29.66 -24.15 -7.45
#